data_AF-A0A195FSK7-F1
#
_entry.id   AF-A0A195FSK7-F1
#
_cell.length_a   1.000
_cell.length_b   1.000
_cell.length_c   1.000
_cell.angle_alpha   90.00
_cell.angle_beta   90.00
_cell.angle_gamma   90.00
#
_symmetry.space_group_name_H-M   'P 1'
#
loop_
_entity.id
_entity.type
_entity.pdbx_description
1 polymer ?
#
loop_
_entity_poly.entity_id
_entity_poly.type
_entity_poly.pdbx_seq_one_letter_code
_entity_poly.pdbx_strand_id
1 'polypeptide(L)'
;MAGNDVVLEGFICPICMTDFKAPSHLTKHFEDVHNDDPEILRSLKDLFGKAKKKILKQDDIPETFPSAIQQDKRRSPEINWGPQEIGAITSHTRYFKDIRNARLERYAYETNKLLIRLDKLLNNLPSDPVDRKVHERSIVPWIDEKDVKLCPNCAKSFHLARRKHHCRLCGAVMCHNCTIFLSLIDARKMTSPVSIQDDSALSPISERTFPERIARAGIGLSKLARSPSNGSLNSVLSLVNDSTSSEQHFRVCTHCINLLDAREMQKAKQFDKPIVCEFYEKMKKYMNEASQHLAMYNKMWESLKEGETTYSLEDAQSLRVKLAKLGENIDATSKRILVLGVKKDATDSQEALGQELRLYQMVRTSAMIFLKEELLTLQPLPSVEEYEVLQEERQKRIEARIAYEWQLEEEQREKPKEQRKKDTWNLDSSPSLKTSQAQVIVTQSQGWGPSHITPIMSSSMDPIIEQMSNLRAYIKQARADCKYDEVATLENNLRELQSAYFAMKQSNSNDG
;
A
#
# COMPACT_ATOMS: atom_id res chain seq x y z
N MET A 1 -9.45 -33.69 -42.54
CA MET A 1 -8.44 -32.79 -43.15
C MET A 1 -8.55 -31.46 -42.42
N ALA A 2 -7.63 -31.18 -41.50
CA ALA A 2 -7.60 -29.92 -40.77
C ALA A 2 -6.90 -28.87 -41.65
N GLY A 3 -7.61 -27.79 -41.98
CA GLY A 3 -7.06 -26.66 -42.71
C GLY A 3 -6.13 -25.85 -41.80
N ASN A 4 -4.98 -25.47 -42.32
CA ASN A 4 -4.05 -24.53 -41.69
C ASN A 4 -4.73 -23.14 -41.61
N ASP A 5 -5.36 -22.81 -40.48
CA ASP A 5 -5.65 -21.42 -40.14
C ASP A 5 -4.34 -20.75 -39.71
N VAL A 6 -3.83 -19.88 -40.56
CA VAL A 6 -2.68 -19.03 -40.24
C VAL A 6 -3.15 -18.01 -39.21
N VAL A 7 -2.64 -18.12 -37.98
CA VAL A 7 -2.86 -17.11 -36.94
C VAL A 7 -2.25 -15.80 -37.43
N LEU A 8 -3.11 -14.81 -37.69
CA LEU A 8 -2.69 -13.48 -38.10
C LEU A 8 -2.40 -12.65 -36.85
N GLU A 9 -1.13 -12.47 -36.51
CA GLU A 9 -0.66 -11.67 -35.39
C GLU A 9 -0.11 -10.32 -35.89
N GLY A 10 -0.60 -9.21 -35.32
CA GLY A 10 -0.16 -7.86 -35.75
C GLY A 10 -1.19 -6.76 -35.46
N PHE A 11 -0.97 -5.58 -36.03
CA PHE A 11 -1.87 -4.43 -35.89
C PHE A 11 -2.96 -4.48 -36.97
N ILE A 12 -3.89 -5.41 -36.80
CA ILE A 12 -4.90 -5.74 -37.81
C ILE A 12 -6.21 -5.05 -37.48
N CYS A 13 -6.84 -4.42 -38.48
CA CYS A 13 -8.18 -3.87 -38.32
C CYS A 13 -9.21 -5.00 -38.19
N PRO A 14 -10.00 -5.06 -37.11
CA PRO A 14 -10.95 -6.16 -36.89
C PRO A 14 -12.15 -6.14 -37.84
N ILE A 15 -12.37 -5.03 -38.55
CA ILE A 15 -13.51 -4.87 -39.46
C ILE A 15 -13.13 -5.29 -40.89
N CYS A 16 -11.96 -4.85 -41.38
CA CYS A 16 -11.51 -5.12 -42.75
C CYS A 16 -10.34 -6.11 -42.84
N MET A 17 -9.87 -6.65 -41.71
CA MET A 17 -8.77 -7.62 -41.59
C MET A 17 -7.46 -7.20 -42.26
N THR A 18 -7.23 -5.89 -42.39
CA THR A 18 -6.00 -5.33 -43.00
C THR A 18 -4.94 -5.11 -41.92
N ASP A 19 -3.70 -5.58 -42.14
CA ASP A 19 -2.56 -5.36 -41.25
C ASP A 19 -1.87 -4.01 -41.52
N PHE A 20 -1.75 -3.19 -40.48
CA PHE A 20 -1.18 -1.84 -40.56
C PHE A 20 0.24 -1.74 -40.02
N LYS A 21 0.85 -2.86 -39.56
CA LYS A 21 2.24 -3.01 -39.08
C LYS A 21 2.68 -2.08 -37.93
N ALA A 22 1.90 -1.04 -37.61
CA ALA A 22 2.13 -0.07 -36.56
C ALA A 22 0.79 0.41 -35.98
N PRO A 23 0.70 0.62 -34.66
CA PRO A 23 -0.56 0.98 -34.00
C PRO A 23 -1.07 2.37 -34.40
N SER A 24 -0.18 3.30 -34.76
CA SER A 24 -0.54 4.64 -35.22
C SER A 24 -1.31 4.62 -36.55
N HIS A 25 -0.95 3.73 -37.46
CA HIS A 25 -1.61 3.58 -38.75
C HIS A 25 -2.95 2.85 -38.64
N LEU A 26 -3.03 1.84 -37.77
CA LEU A 26 -4.30 1.19 -37.43
C LEU A 26 -5.29 2.19 -36.82
N THR A 27 -4.81 3.02 -35.88
CA THR A 27 -5.64 4.05 -35.23
C THR A 27 -6.16 5.07 -36.24
N LYS A 28 -5.29 5.56 -37.13
CA LYS A 28 -5.68 6.50 -38.20
C LYS A 28 -6.66 5.87 -39.19
N HIS A 29 -6.45 4.62 -39.59
CA HIS A 29 -7.37 3.89 -40.45
C HIS A 29 -8.76 3.74 -39.82
N PHE A 30 -8.81 3.44 -38.52
CA PHE A 30 -10.07 3.32 -37.79
C PHE A 30 -10.82 4.66 -37.71
N GLU A 31 -10.09 5.76 -37.48
CA GLU A 31 -10.65 7.12 -37.45
C GLU A 31 -11.14 7.62 -38.82
N ASP A 32 -10.42 7.28 -39.90
CA ASP A 32 -10.72 7.79 -41.25
C ASP A 32 -11.75 6.93 -42.00
N VAL A 33 -11.83 5.62 -41.73
CA VAL A 33 -12.61 4.65 -42.52
C VAL A 33 -13.83 4.09 -41.79
N HIS A 34 -13.82 4.06 -40.45
CA HIS A 34 -14.91 3.50 -39.63
C HIS A 34 -15.61 4.56 -38.75
N ASN A 35 -15.61 5.80 -39.20
CA ASN A 35 -16.18 6.96 -38.49
C ASN A 35 -17.72 6.96 -38.44
N ASP A 36 -18.38 6.09 -39.19
CA ASP A 36 -19.84 6.10 -39.39
C ASP A 36 -20.62 5.14 -38.47
N ASP A 37 -20.01 4.66 -37.37
CA ASP A 37 -20.71 3.86 -36.36
C ASP A 37 -20.98 4.68 -35.07
N PRO A 38 -22.12 5.40 -34.99
CA PRO A 38 -22.40 6.37 -33.93
C PRO A 38 -22.65 5.74 -32.55
N GLU A 39 -22.96 4.45 -32.46
CA GLU A 39 -23.24 3.78 -31.18
C GLU A 39 -21.98 3.40 -30.40
N ILE A 40 -20.95 2.93 -31.11
CA ILE A 40 -19.64 2.61 -30.53
C ILE A 40 -18.95 3.88 -30.02
N LEU A 41 -19.09 5.00 -30.75
CA LEU A 41 -18.52 6.28 -30.38
C LEU A 41 -19.26 6.96 -29.21
N ARG A 42 -20.57 6.76 -29.06
CA ARG A 42 -21.35 7.31 -27.92
C ARG A 42 -21.01 6.62 -26.60
N SER A 43 -20.92 5.29 -26.60
CA SER A 43 -20.54 4.47 -25.42
C SER A 43 -19.12 4.77 -24.90
N LEU A 44 -18.19 5.14 -25.81
CA LEU A 44 -16.80 5.47 -25.46
C LEU A 44 -16.57 6.94 -25.11
N LYS A 45 -17.39 7.87 -25.63
CA LYS A 45 -17.23 9.32 -25.44
C LYS A 45 -17.81 9.82 -24.11
N ASP A 46 -18.86 9.17 -23.60
CA ASP A 46 -19.54 9.59 -22.36
C ASP A 46 -18.79 9.24 -21.06
N LEU A 47 -17.86 8.28 -21.08
CA LEU A 47 -17.10 7.86 -19.89
C LEU A 47 -15.67 8.40 -19.82
N PHE A 48 -15.03 8.68 -20.96
CA PHE A 48 -13.59 8.92 -21.00
C PHE A 48 -13.14 10.19 -21.72
N GLY A 49 -14.03 11.11 -22.13
CA GLY A 49 -13.66 12.28 -22.95
C GLY A 49 -12.50 13.14 -22.42
N LYS A 50 -12.31 13.23 -21.10
CA LYS A 50 -11.19 13.96 -20.45
C LYS A 50 -10.00 13.06 -20.06
N ALA A 51 -10.26 11.83 -19.63
CA ALA A 51 -9.24 10.85 -19.26
C ALA A 51 -8.54 10.26 -20.50
N LYS A 52 -9.29 9.87 -21.55
CA LYS A 52 -8.78 9.36 -22.84
C LYS A 52 -7.86 10.36 -23.52
N LYS A 53 -8.25 11.64 -23.62
CA LYS A 53 -7.43 12.69 -24.27
C LYS A 53 -6.12 12.97 -23.55
N LYS A 54 -5.95 12.56 -22.29
CA LYS A 54 -4.76 12.79 -21.45
C LYS A 54 -3.99 11.50 -21.13
N ILE A 55 -4.61 10.34 -21.34
CA ILE A 55 -4.00 9.00 -21.21
C ILE A 55 -3.50 8.49 -22.58
N LEU A 56 -4.20 8.80 -23.69
CA LEU A 56 -3.74 8.51 -25.05
C LEU A 56 -2.84 9.59 -25.64
N LYS A 57 -2.94 10.86 -25.22
CA LYS A 57 -1.96 11.87 -25.62
C LYS A 57 -0.81 11.88 -24.64
N GLN A 58 0.22 11.11 -24.99
CA GLN A 58 1.61 11.31 -24.61
C GLN A 58 1.91 11.18 -23.11
N ASP A 59 2.08 9.94 -22.67
CA ASP A 59 3.24 9.54 -21.88
C ASP A 59 3.76 8.29 -22.63
N ASP A 60 4.69 8.47 -23.57
CA ASP A 60 5.41 7.34 -24.15
C ASP A 60 6.00 6.55 -22.98
N ILE A 61 5.44 5.37 -22.71
CA ILE A 61 6.07 4.41 -21.81
C ILE A 61 7.42 4.16 -22.47
N PRO A 62 8.57 4.47 -21.83
CA PRO A 62 9.84 4.15 -22.42
C PRO A 62 9.86 2.63 -22.66
N GLU A 63 9.79 2.21 -23.93
CA GLU A 63 9.85 0.79 -24.32
C GLU A 63 11.17 0.14 -23.86
N THR A 64 12.12 0.95 -23.38
CA THR A 64 13.34 0.49 -22.77
C THR A 64 13.77 1.49 -21.69
N PHE A 65 13.94 1.03 -20.46
CA PHE A 65 14.73 1.78 -19.48
C PHE A 65 16.13 1.94 -20.06
N PRO A 66 16.72 3.14 -20.14
CA PRO A 66 18.13 3.25 -20.43
C PRO A 66 18.88 2.44 -19.38
N SER A 67 19.51 1.34 -19.79
CA SER A 67 20.59 0.69 -19.05
C SER A 67 21.80 1.63 -19.06
N ALA A 68 21.63 2.86 -18.57
CA ALA A 68 22.69 3.83 -18.41
C ALA A 68 23.17 3.75 -16.96
N ILE A 69 23.70 2.58 -16.59
CA ILE A 69 24.89 2.60 -15.74
C ILE A 69 25.99 3.00 -16.71
N GLN A 70 26.23 4.32 -16.85
CA GLN A 70 27.58 4.74 -17.18
C GLN A 70 28.42 4.18 -16.03
N GLN A 71 29.13 3.09 -16.29
CA GLN A 71 30.05 2.48 -15.34
C GLN A 71 31.12 3.51 -15.04
N ASP A 72 30.86 4.30 -14.00
CA ASP A 72 31.84 5.21 -13.47
C ASP A 72 32.95 4.33 -12.87
N LYS A 73 34.09 4.23 -13.58
CA LYS A 73 35.23 3.33 -13.33
C LYS A 73 35.98 3.65 -12.02
N ARG A 74 35.31 4.18 -11.00
CA ARG A 74 35.93 4.62 -9.76
C ARG A 74 35.08 4.28 -8.55
N ARG A 75 34.91 2.98 -8.23
CA ARG A 75 34.83 2.52 -6.82
C ARG A 75 34.83 1.00 -6.63
N SER A 76 35.62 0.60 -5.63
CA SER A 76 35.74 -0.72 -4.98
C SER A 76 36.60 -1.73 -5.74
N PRO A 77 37.44 -2.55 -5.05
CA PRO A 77 38.15 -3.65 -5.69
C PRO A 77 37.09 -4.55 -6.31
N GLU A 78 37.05 -4.57 -7.64
CA GLU A 78 36.17 -5.45 -8.39
C GLU A 78 36.49 -6.88 -7.95
N ILE A 79 35.54 -7.50 -7.25
CA ILE A 79 35.58 -8.93 -7.03
C ILE A 79 35.46 -9.52 -8.43
N ASN A 80 36.55 -10.12 -8.93
CA ASN A 80 36.55 -10.78 -10.23
C ASN A 80 35.72 -12.05 -10.12
N TRP A 81 34.51 -12.02 -10.67
CA TRP A 81 33.53 -13.11 -10.59
C TRP A 81 33.79 -14.24 -11.62
N GLY A 82 34.81 -14.11 -12.47
CA GLY A 82 35.10 -15.08 -13.53
C GLY A 82 34.04 -15.13 -14.63
N PRO A 83 34.25 -15.93 -15.70
CA PRO A 83 33.27 -16.13 -16.76
C PRO A 83 32.05 -16.91 -16.25
N GLN A 84 30.84 -16.43 -16.54
CA GLN A 84 29.59 -17.08 -16.17
C GLN A 84 29.08 -17.97 -17.31
N GLU A 85 28.91 -19.27 -17.05
CA GLU A 85 28.32 -20.22 -17.99
C GLU A 85 26.79 -20.12 -18.02
N ILE A 86 26.19 -20.41 -19.19
CA ILE A 86 24.73 -20.38 -19.39
C ILE A 86 24.07 -21.39 -18.42
N GLY A 87 23.19 -20.90 -17.55
CA GLY A 87 22.38 -21.73 -16.66
C GLY A 87 22.80 -21.79 -15.18
N ALA A 88 23.89 -21.13 -14.78
CA ALA A 88 24.31 -21.07 -13.37
C ALA A 88 23.97 -19.71 -12.73
N ILE A 89 23.07 -19.71 -11.73
CA ILE A 89 22.81 -18.54 -10.87
C ILE A 89 23.53 -18.76 -9.54
N THR A 90 24.53 -17.94 -9.23
CA THR A 90 25.18 -17.91 -7.91
C THR A 90 24.72 -16.70 -7.12
N SER A 91 24.22 -16.91 -5.89
CA SER A 91 23.77 -15.83 -5.01
C SER A 91 24.79 -15.59 -3.90
N HIS A 92 25.44 -14.43 -3.92
CA HIS A 92 26.35 -13.98 -2.86
C HIS A 92 25.63 -13.30 -1.69
N THR A 93 24.30 -13.36 -1.67
CA THR A 93 23.46 -12.74 -0.63
C THR A 93 23.81 -13.25 0.76
N ARG A 94 24.12 -14.55 0.91
CA ARG A 94 24.52 -15.12 2.19
C ARG A 94 25.84 -14.52 2.69
N TYR A 95 26.88 -14.56 1.87
CA TYR A 95 28.18 -13.98 2.20
C TYR A 95 28.08 -12.48 2.54
N PHE A 96 27.33 -11.71 1.74
CA PHE A 96 27.06 -10.29 2.01
C PHE A 96 26.39 -10.10 3.38
N LYS A 97 25.35 -10.89 3.69
CA LYS A 97 24.64 -10.83 4.98
C LYS A 97 25.58 -11.15 6.14
N ASP A 98 26.42 -12.18 6.01
CA ASP A 98 27.35 -12.57 7.07
C ASP A 98 28.35 -11.45 7.38
N ILE A 99 28.98 -10.85 6.35
CA ILE A 99 29.90 -9.71 6.51
C ILE A 99 29.18 -8.48 7.07
N ARG A 100 27.97 -8.20 6.59
CA ARG A 100 27.16 -7.07 7.06
C ARG A 100 26.77 -7.25 8.54
N ASN A 101 26.27 -8.43 8.91
CA ASN A 101 25.82 -8.74 10.27
C ASN A 101 26.99 -8.62 11.26
N ALA A 102 28.15 -9.19 10.95
CA ALA A 102 29.34 -9.06 11.80
C ALA A 102 29.81 -7.59 11.96
N ARG A 103 29.55 -6.71 10.99
CA ARG A 103 29.79 -5.26 11.14
C ARG A 103 28.72 -4.61 12.03
N LEU A 104 27.45 -4.90 11.78
CA LEU A 104 26.33 -4.35 12.55
C LEU A 104 26.39 -4.76 14.03
N GLU A 105 26.73 -6.01 14.31
CA GLU A 105 26.90 -6.53 15.68
C GLU A 105 27.99 -5.77 16.44
N ARG A 106 29.13 -5.47 15.79
CA ARG A 106 30.19 -4.67 16.41
C ARG A 106 29.71 -3.26 16.75
N TYR A 107 29.05 -2.57 15.82
CA TYR A 107 28.48 -1.24 16.07
C TYR A 107 27.41 -1.26 17.17
N ALA A 108 26.53 -2.27 17.15
CA ALA A 108 25.47 -2.42 18.14
C ALA A 108 26.07 -2.68 19.53
N TYR A 109 27.05 -3.58 19.64
CA TYR A 109 27.75 -3.87 20.88
C TYR A 109 28.42 -2.61 21.45
N GLU A 110 29.20 -1.90 20.64
CA GLU A 110 29.89 -0.68 21.06
C GLU A 110 28.90 0.40 21.51
N THR A 111 27.84 0.64 20.74
CA THR A 111 26.83 1.67 21.05
C THR A 111 26.02 1.31 22.29
N ASN A 112 25.56 0.06 22.42
CA ASN A 112 24.83 -0.41 23.60
C ASN A 112 25.66 -0.29 24.87
N LYS A 113 26.97 -0.60 24.79
CA LYS A 113 27.91 -0.41 25.89
C LYS A 113 28.00 1.07 26.30
N LEU A 114 28.02 2.01 25.36
CA LEU A 114 28.02 3.44 25.67
C LEU A 114 26.70 3.88 26.33
N LEU A 115 25.55 3.40 25.85
CA LEU A 115 24.24 3.72 26.43
C LEU A 115 24.10 3.22 27.86
N ILE A 116 24.48 1.97 28.13
CA ILE A 116 24.44 1.39 29.48
C ILE A 116 25.34 2.20 30.42
N ARG A 117 26.51 2.63 29.95
CA ARG A 117 27.41 3.49 30.74
C ARG A 117 26.82 4.87 30.97
N LEU A 118 26.24 5.47 29.93
CA LEU A 118 25.58 6.77 30.02
C LEU A 118 24.42 6.74 31.02
N ASP A 119 23.60 5.70 30.97
CA ASP A 119 22.51 5.46 31.93
C ASP A 119 23.04 5.33 33.37
N LYS A 120 24.06 4.50 33.58
CA LYS A 120 24.72 4.37 34.89
C LYS A 120 25.34 5.67 35.40
N LEU A 121 25.86 6.51 34.51
CA LEU A 121 26.38 7.83 34.88
C LEU A 121 25.25 8.80 35.28
N LEU A 122 24.09 8.68 34.67
CA LEU A 122 22.90 9.48 35.00
C LEU A 122 22.23 9.02 36.30
N ASN A 123 22.24 7.71 36.57
CA ASN A 123 21.65 7.12 37.76
C ASN A 123 22.39 7.58 39.02
N ASN A 124 21.64 8.15 39.97
CA ASN A 124 22.15 8.67 41.24
C ASN A 124 23.31 9.68 41.09
N LEU A 125 23.27 10.53 40.05
CA LEU A 125 24.32 11.51 39.78
C LEU A 125 24.54 12.45 40.99
N PRO A 126 25.73 12.44 41.64
CA PRO A 126 26.01 13.31 42.79
C PRO A 126 26.04 14.78 42.38
N SER A 127 25.55 15.65 43.28
CA SER A 127 25.60 17.11 43.08
C SER A 127 26.98 17.69 43.41
N ASP A 128 27.71 17.06 44.33
CA ASP A 128 29.08 17.47 44.68
C ASP A 128 30.08 17.08 43.57
N PRO A 129 30.97 18.00 43.14
CA PRO A 129 31.90 17.75 42.04
C PRO A 129 32.97 16.68 42.35
N VAL A 130 33.34 16.50 43.62
CA VAL A 130 34.32 15.48 44.05
C VAL A 130 33.67 14.11 43.98
N ASP A 131 32.50 13.96 44.60
CA ASP A 131 31.74 12.71 44.60
C ASP A 131 31.34 12.30 43.18
N ARG A 132 30.98 13.27 42.34
CA ARG A 132 30.69 13.03 40.93
C ARG A 132 31.89 12.46 40.18
N LYS A 133 33.10 12.97 40.44
CA LYS A 133 34.32 12.44 39.80
C LYS A 133 34.62 11.02 40.25
N VAL A 134 34.33 10.70 41.51
CA VAL A 134 34.46 9.33 42.04
C VAL A 134 33.44 8.41 41.37
N HIS A 135 32.18 8.83 41.27
CA HIS A 135 31.11 8.13 40.55
C HIS A 135 31.47 7.90 39.07
N GLU A 136 31.92 8.93 38.35
CA GLU A 136 32.33 8.81 36.95
C GLU A 136 33.42 7.75 36.74
N ARG A 137 34.38 7.67 37.68
CA ARG A 137 35.49 6.71 37.64
C ARG A 137 35.09 5.30 38.06
N SER A 138 34.10 5.15 38.94
CA SER A 138 33.60 3.83 39.35
C SER A 138 32.82 3.15 38.22
N ILE A 139 32.10 3.94 37.40
CA ILE A 139 31.36 3.43 36.24
C ILE A 139 32.26 3.15 35.04
N VAL A 140 33.21 4.05 34.77
CA VAL A 140 34.13 3.92 33.61
C VAL A 140 35.57 4.08 34.08
N PRO A 141 36.39 3.01 34.03
CA PRO A 141 37.82 3.10 34.32
C PRO A 141 38.51 4.05 33.35
N TRP A 142 39.23 5.04 33.88
CA TRP A 142 39.98 6.01 33.08
C TRP A 142 41.39 5.50 32.82
N ILE A 143 41.83 5.63 31.57
CA ILE A 143 43.21 5.30 31.19
C ILE A 143 44.16 6.30 31.88
N ASP A 144 45.26 5.81 32.44
CA ASP A 144 46.28 6.68 33.04
C ASP A 144 46.84 7.61 31.95
N GLU A 145 46.94 8.89 32.29
CA GLU A 145 47.49 9.89 31.39
C GLU A 145 48.93 9.58 31.00
N LYS A 146 49.72 8.92 31.86
CA LYS A 146 51.13 8.60 31.60
C LYS A 146 51.32 7.68 30.39
N ASP A 147 50.37 6.79 30.17
CA ASP A 147 50.43 5.78 29.11
C ASP A 147 50.05 6.35 27.73
N VAL A 148 49.46 7.56 27.69
CA VAL A 148 48.96 8.16 26.47
C VAL A 148 49.83 9.33 26.03
N LYS A 149 50.64 9.11 24.98
CA LYS A 149 51.53 10.12 24.38
C LYS A 149 50.85 10.95 23.29
N LEU A 150 49.94 10.35 22.52
CA LEU A 150 49.24 10.95 21.39
C LEU A 150 47.73 10.88 21.58
N CYS A 151 46.99 11.88 21.09
CA CYS A 151 45.52 11.82 21.07
C CYS A 151 45.04 10.71 20.10
N PRO A 152 44.26 9.71 20.55
CA PRO A 152 43.83 8.60 19.69
C PRO A 152 42.99 9.02 18.47
N ASN A 153 42.26 10.13 18.54
CA ASN A 153 41.40 10.59 17.45
C ASN A 153 42.13 11.38 16.36
N CYS A 154 43.12 12.19 16.71
CA CYS A 154 43.82 13.06 15.75
C CYS A 154 45.32 12.81 15.61
N ALA A 155 45.85 11.82 16.34
CA ALA A 155 47.26 11.44 16.41
C ALA A 155 48.25 12.54 16.84
N LYS A 156 47.77 13.70 17.28
CA LYS A 156 48.63 14.82 17.73
C LYS A 156 49.16 14.58 19.15
N SER A 157 50.44 14.88 19.37
CA SER A 157 51.12 14.77 20.67
C SER A 157 50.58 15.75 21.70
N PHE A 158 50.50 15.31 22.96
CA PHE A 158 50.14 16.19 24.08
C PHE A 158 51.32 17.07 24.51
N HIS A 159 51.03 18.30 24.92
CA HIS A 159 52.00 19.28 25.43
C HIS A 159 51.27 20.33 26.29
N LEU A 160 51.95 21.32 26.88
CA LEU A 160 51.34 22.29 27.82
C LEU A 160 50.07 22.99 27.28
N ALA A 161 50.05 23.32 25.98
CA ALA A 161 48.90 23.94 25.32
C ALA A 161 47.86 22.93 24.80
N ARG A 162 48.24 21.67 24.57
CA ARG A 162 47.32 20.57 24.22
C ARG A 162 47.22 19.61 25.40
N ARG A 163 46.32 19.95 26.34
CA ARG A 163 46.09 19.19 27.56
C ARG A 163 45.30 17.91 27.31
N LYS A 164 45.40 16.99 28.27
CA LYS A 164 44.74 15.69 28.30
C LYS A 164 43.35 15.81 28.95
N HIS A 165 42.36 15.12 28.39
CA HIS A 165 41.00 15.09 28.90
C HIS A 165 40.40 13.69 28.75
N HIS A 166 39.80 13.15 29.82
CA HIS A 166 39.10 11.86 29.75
C HIS A 166 37.70 11.99 29.16
N CYS A 167 37.37 11.06 28.26
CA CYS A 167 35.99 10.80 27.87
C CYS A 167 35.27 10.05 29.00
N ARG A 168 34.11 10.55 29.45
CA ARG A 168 33.34 9.94 30.53
C ARG A 168 32.68 8.61 30.14
N LEU A 169 32.49 8.34 28.84
CA LEU A 169 31.84 7.11 28.35
C LEU A 169 32.82 5.96 28.06
N CYS A 170 34.03 6.27 27.60
CA CYS A 170 35.02 5.23 27.26
C CYS A 170 36.30 5.27 28.09
N GLY A 171 36.55 6.32 28.87
CA GLY A 171 37.74 6.45 29.72
C GLY A 171 39.01 6.85 28.96
N ALA A 172 38.96 6.98 27.63
CA ALA A 172 40.11 7.33 26.81
C ALA A 172 40.53 8.80 26.98
N VAL A 173 41.84 9.05 26.82
CA VAL A 173 42.45 10.38 26.93
C VAL A 173 42.50 11.07 25.58
N MET A 174 41.84 12.22 25.47
CA MET A 174 41.67 13.01 24.25
C MET A 174 42.17 14.45 24.43
N CYS A 175 42.42 15.16 23.33
CA CYS A 175 42.64 16.61 23.38
C CYS A 175 41.29 17.36 23.31
N HIS A 176 41.30 18.65 23.67
CA HIS A 176 40.09 19.49 23.70
C HIS A 176 39.28 19.41 22.40
N ASN A 177 39.92 19.59 21.24
CA ASN A 177 39.28 19.56 19.91
C ASN A 177 38.70 18.19 19.51
N CYS A 178 39.04 17.12 20.23
CA CYS A 178 38.52 15.77 20.01
C CYS A 178 37.50 15.37 21.08
N THR A 179 37.03 16.33 21.88
CA THR A 179 35.98 16.15 22.87
C THR A 179 34.87 17.17 22.68
N ILE A 180 33.66 16.78 23.04
CA ILE A 180 32.46 17.62 23.10
C ILE A 180 31.83 17.49 24.49
N PHE A 181 31.01 18.46 24.86
CA PHE A 181 30.17 18.38 26.05
C PHE A 181 28.77 17.91 25.66
N LEU A 182 28.33 16.81 26.26
CA LEU A 182 26.98 16.27 26.16
C LEU A 182 26.14 16.77 27.34
N SER A 183 25.05 17.47 27.07
CA SER A 183 24.15 17.96 28.11
C SER A 183 23.47 16.81 28.86
N LEU A 184 23.11 17.01 30.14
CA LEU A 184 22.32 16.01 30.87
C LEU A 184 20.95 15.77 30.23
N ILE A 185 20.37 16.79 29.58
CA ILE A 185 19.07 16.67 28.91
C ILE A 185 19.18 15.70 27.74
N ASP A 186 20.16 15.89 26.86
CA ASP A 186 20.37 15.02 25.70
C ASP A 186 20.78 13.61 26.13
N ALA A 187 21.62 13.50 27.16
CA ALA A 187 21.98 12.22 27.74
C ALA A 187 20.77 11.41 28.23
N ARG A 188 19.81 12.06 28.90
CA ARG A 188 18.55 11.42 29.36
C ARG A 188 17.65 11.03 28.20
N LYS A 189 17.56 11.85 27.16
CA LYS A 189 16.79 11.51 25.94
C LYS A 189 17.34 10.27 25.25
N MET A 190 18.66 10.15 25.12
CA MET A 190 19.32 9.01 24.47
C MET A 190 19.12 7.68 25.21
N THR A 191 19.02 7.74 26.53
CA THR A 191 18.89 6.58 27.45
C THR A 191 17.44 6.19 27.75
N SER A 192 16.48 7.09 27.55
CA SER A 192 15.06 6.81 27.72
C SER A 192 14.60 5.67 26.79
N PRO A 193 13.88 4.65 27.31
CA PRO A 193 13.22 3.68 26.45
C PRO A 193 12.18 4.41 25.61
N VAL A 194 12.21 4.22 24.28
CA VAL A 194 11.16 4.71 23.39
C VAL A 194 9.85 4.09 23.88
N SER A 195 9.00 4.88 24.52
CA SER A 195 7.62 4.47 24.73
C SER A 195 7.03 4.29 23.34
N ILE A 196 6.68 3.05 22.99
CA ILE A 196 5.83 2.76 21.84
C ILE A 196 4.51 3.43 22.19
N GLN A 197 4.33 4.68 21.79
CA GLN A 197 3.05 5.34 21.89
C GLN A 197 2.16 4.67 20.86
N ASP A 198 1.18 3.94 21.36
CA ASP A 198 0.01 3.47 20.66
C ASP A 198 -0.64 4.67 19.93
N ASP A 199 -0.85 4.55 18.62
CA ASP A 199 -1.30 5.58 17.67
C ASP A 199 -2.77 6.03 17.88
N SER A 200 -3.30 5.87 19.09
CA SER A 200 -4.72 6.03 19.39
C SER A 200 -5.07 7.30 20.20
N ALA A 201 -4.13 8.22 20.42
CA ALA A 201 -4.45 9.47 21.15
C ALA A 201 -3.62 10.68 20.68
N LEU A 202 -3.99 11.26 19.55
CA LEU A 202 -3.68 12.67 19.25
C LEU A 202 -4.97 13.42 18.94
N SER A 203 -5.42 14.20 19.91
CA SER A 203 -6.15 15.44 19.65
C SER A 203 -5.16 16.60 19.65
N PRO A 204 -5.34 17.64 18.81
CA PRO A 204 -4.33 18.66 18.57
C PRO A 204 -4.39 19.79 19.61
N ILE A 205 -3.26 20.49 19.75
CA ILE A 205 -3.05 21.93 20.02
C ILE A 205 -1.88 22.10 21.00
N SER A 206 -0.74 22.55 20.48
CA SER A 206 -0.10 23.81 20.90
C SER A 206 1.24 24.00 20.16
N GLU A 207 1.31 25.13 19.47
CA GLU A 207 2.46 25.67 18.75
C GLU A 207 3.70 25.75 19.66
N ARG A 208 4.88 25.30 19.19
CA ARG A 208 6.16 25.84 19.66
C ARG A 208 7.18 25.93 18.52
N THR A 209 7.60 27.17 18.33
CA THR A 209 8.59 27.76 17.43
C THR A 209 9.99 27.14 17.57
N PHE A 210 10.61 26.82 16.42
CA PHE A 210 12.04 26.49 16.29
C PHE A 210 12.92 27.75 16.45
N PRO A 211 14.12 27.63 17.02
CA PRO A 211 15.23 28.47 16.59
C PRO A 211 16.41 27.66 16.06
N GLU A 212 16.77 28.02 14.83
CA GLU A 212 17.95 27.66 14.08
C GLU A 212 19.17 28.50 14.52
N ARG A 213 20.38 27.98 14.29
CA ARG A 213 21.67 28.69 14.06
C ARG A 213 22.60 28.94 15.27
N ILE A 214 23.67 28.14 15.33
CA ILE A 214 24.89 28.44 16.12
C ILE A 214 25.85 29.28 15.26
N ALA A 215 26.08 30.52 15.68
CA ALA A 215 27.12 31.39 15.16
C ALA A 215 28.46 31.14 15.87
N ARG A 216 29.52 31.12 15.07
CA ARG A 216 30.94 31.00 15.44
C ARG A 216 31.47 32.40 15.75
N ALA A 217 32.07 32.62 16.93
CA ALA A 217 32.77 33.86 17.26
C ALA A 217 34.16 33.56 17.84
N GLY A 218 35.17 34.26 17.31
CA GLY A 218 36.55 34.28 17.78
C GLY A 218 36.93 35.64 18.39
N ILE A 219 38.25 35.89 18.46
CA ILE A 219 38.97 37.11 18.92
C ILE A 219 39.16 37.12 20.46
N GLY A 220 40.29 37.52 21.08
CA GLY A 220 41.53 38.18 20.66
C GLY A 220 42.51 38.31 21.85
N LEU A 221 43.62 39.01 21.62
CA LEU A 221 44.89 38.98 22.37
C LEU A 221 44.96 39.87 23.65
N SER A 222 45.93 39.50 24.50
CA SER A 222 46.79 40.31 25.40
C SER A 222 46.38 40.56 26.88
N LYS A 223 47.14 39.98 27.83
CA LYS A 223 48.21 40.65 28.63
C LYS A 223 48.87 39.68 29.64
N LEU A 224 50.19 39.80 29.77
CA LEU A 224 51.09 39.00 30.62
C LEU A 224 50.98 39.35 32.12
N ALA A 225 51.09 38.34 32.99
CA ALA A 225 51.71 38.45 34.32
C ALA A 225 52.33 37.10 34.75
N ARG A 226 53.42 37.19 35.51
CA ARG A 226 54.55 36.23 35.63
C ARG A 226 54.32 35.07 36.59
N SER A 227 54.98 33.93 36.30
CA SER A 227 55.20 32.79 37.21
C SER A 227 56.04 33.17 38.44
N PRO A 228 55.94 32.40 39.54
CA PRO A 228 56.89 31.29 39.74
C PRO A 228 56.22 29.92 40.04
N SER A 229 56.95 28.87 39.66
CA SER A 229 56.85 27.44 40.01
C SER A 229 56.65 27.20 41.52
N ASN A 230 56.07 26.13 42.06
CA ASN A 230 55.93 24.72 41.65
C ASN A 230 54.78 24.12 42.48
N GLY A 231 53.90 23.28 41.90
CA GLY A 231 53.00 22.41 42.67
C GLY A 231 51.52 22.42 42.24
N SER A 232 51.14 21.40 41.48
CA SER A 232 49.81 20.75 41.46
C SER A 232 48.55 21.60 41.79
N LEU A 233 48.11 22.52 40.90
CA LEU A 233 46.79 23.18 41.03
C LEU A 233 45.99 23.30 39.71
N ASN A 234 46.31 22.53 38.67
CA ASN A 234 45.59 22.59 37.38
C ASN A 234 44.15 22.00 37.40
N SER A 235 43.60 21.61 38.55
CA SER A 235 42.23 21.09 38.65
C SER A 235 41.18 22.15 39.01
N VAL A 236 41.59 23.38 39.33
CA VAL A 236 40.67 24.43 39.83
C VAL A 236 40.26 25.43 38.73
N LEU A 237 40.95 25.45 37.59
CA LEU A 237 40.64 26.38 36.49
C LEU A 237 39.36 26.03 35.69
N SER A 238 38.66 24.95 36.06
CA SER A 238 37.30 24.68 35.56
C SER A 238 36.20 25.36 36.37
N LEU A 239 36.53 26.10 37.44
CA LEU A 239 35.55 26.79 38.30
C LEU A 239 35.39 28.29 38.00
N VAL A 240 36.13 28.84 37.02
CA VAL A 240 36.14 30.31 36.80
C VAL A 240 35.83 30.73 35.37
N ASN A 241 35.26 29.84 34.55
CA ASN A 241 34.65 30.28 33.30
C ASN A 241 33.23 29.72 33.22
N ASP A 242 32.27 30.65 33.30
CA ASP A 242 30.83 30.51 33.10
C ASP A 242 29.96 30.25 34.35
N SER A 243 29.92 31.23 35.25
CA SER A 243 28.97 31.32 36.37
C SER A 243 27.54 31.73 35.92
N THR A 244 27.24 31.69 34.61
CA THR A 244 25.98 32.18 34.05
C THR A 244 25.10 31.13 33.36
N SER A 245 25.50 29.84 33.35
CA SER A 245 24.53 28.74 33.19
C SER A 245 24.99 27.50 33.96
N SER A 246 24.23 27.12 34.98
CA SER A 246 24.47 25.93 35.82
C SER A 246 24.10 24.63 35.09
N GLU A 247 24.42 24.53 33.80
CA GLU A 247 24.19 23.30 33.05
C GLU A 247 25.32 22.33 33.34
N GLN A 248 24.95 21.14 33.82
CA GLN A 248 25.88 20.05 34.02
C GLN A 248 26.04 19.29 32.68
N HIS A 249 27.27 18.87 32.35
CA HIS A 249 27.55 18.14 31.10
C HIS A 249 28.52 16.99 31.33
N PHE A 250 28.48 15.98 30.44
CA PHE A 250 29.51 14.96 30.34
C PHE A 250 30.48 15.31 29.22
N ARG A 251 31.78 15.25 29.49
CA ARG A 251 32.79 15.35 28.42
C ARG A 251 32.90 14.01 27.69
N VAL A 252 32.60 13.99 26.40
CA VAL A 252 32.58 12.79 25.55
C VAL A 252 33.53 12.98 24.37
N CYS A 253 34.18 11.92 23.89
CA CYS A 253 35.02 12.00 22.69
C CYS A 253 34.16 11.99 21.40
N THR A 254 34.71 12.52 20.32
CA THR A 254 34.08 12.53 18.97
C THR A 254 33.60 11.15 18.53
N HIS A 255 34.37 10.10 18.80
CA HIS A 255 33.97 8.74 18.45
C HIS A 255 32.71 8.28 19.19
N CYS A 256 32.65 8.47 20.51
CA CYS A 256 31.50 8.05 21.31
C CYS A 256 30.23 8.85 20.99
N ILE A 257 30.34 10.17 20.78
CA ILE A 257 29.16 10.97 20.42
C ILE A 257 28.64 10.58 19.04
N ASN A 258 29.51 10.34 18.07
CA ASN A 258 29.10 9.90 16.72
C ASN A 258 28.35 8.56 16.75
N LEU A 259 28.75 7.62 17.63
CA LEU A 259 28.04 6.36 17.81
C LEU A 259 26.64 6.56 18.42
N LEU A 260 26.52 7.44 19.42
CA LEU A 260 25.23 7.77 20.03
C LEU A 260 24.31 8.49 19.03
N ASP A 261 24.81 9.50 18.33
CA ASP A 261 24.06 10.26 17.32
C ASP A 261 23.62 9.36 16.17
N ALA A 262 24.49 8.47 15.67
CA ALA A 262 24.15 7.53 14.61
C ALA A 262 22.97 6.63 15.01
N ARG A 263 22.87 6.23 16.28
CA ARG A 263 21.73 5.48 16.79
C ARG A 263 20.48 6.33 16.90
N GLU A 264 20.57 7.56 17.39
CA GLU A 264 19.39 8.44 17.44
C GLU A 264 18.86 8.73 16.04
N MET A 265 19.73 8.93 15.05
CA MET A 265 19.34 9.01 13.64
C MET A 265 18.69 7.72 13.15
N GLN A 266 19.18 6.55 13.58
CA GLN A 266 18.57 5.27 13.20
C GLN A 266 17.18 5.08 13.83
N LYS A 267 16.98 5.51 15.08
CA LYS A 267 15.65 5.56 15.71
C LYS A 267 14.72 6.49 14.94
N ALA A 268 15.16 7.72 14.65
CA ALA A 268 14.36 8.68 13.90
C ALA A 268 13.94 8.13 12.52
N LYS A 269 14.87 7.50 11.79
CA LYS A 269 14.60 6.83 10.52
C LYS A 269 13.58 5.68 10.60
N GLN A 270 13.42 5.05 11.76
CA GLN A 270 12.39 4.02 11.95
C GLN A 270 10.98 4.62 11.94
N PHE A 271 10.85 5.88 12.35
CA PHE A 271 9.58 6.61 12.42
C PHE A 271 9.37 7.56 11.23
N ASP A 272 10.44 7.93 10.50
CA ASP A 272 10.36 8.71 9.27
C ASP A 272 9.92 7.83 8.09
N LYS A 273 8.61 7.59 7.97
CA LYS A 273 8.02 7.02 6.76
C LYS A 273 7.95 8.12 5.68
N PRO A 274 8.63 7.96 4.52
CA PRO A 274 8.55 8.95 3.46
C PRO A 274 7.11 9.15 2.98
N ILE A 275 6.71 10.39 2.71
CA ILE A 275 5.35 10.72 2.24
C ILE A 275 4.94 9.94 0.97
N VAL A 276 5.92 9.56 0.14
CA VAL A 276 5.66 8.73 -1.04
C VAL A 276 5.07 7.36 -0.69
N CYS A 277 5.42 6.79 0.46
CA CYS A 277 4.86 5.52 0.92
C CYS A 277 3.36 5.65 1.19
N GLU A 278 2.90 6.76 1.76
CA GLU A 278 1.47 7.02 1.97
C GLU A 278 0.71 7.13 0.64
N PHE A 279 1.27 7.85 -0.34
CA PHE A 279 0.67 7.94 -1.68
C PHE A 279 0.64 6.58 -2.37
N TYR A 280 1.72 5.80 -2.27
CA TYR A 280 1.81 4.48 -2.87
C TYR A 280 0.79 3.51 -2.25
N GLU A 281 0.66 3.48 -0.93
CA GLU A 281 -0.33 2.66 -0.22
C GLU A 281 -1.75 3.05 -0.61
N LYS A 282 -2.03 4.35 -0.67
CA LYS A 282 -3.33 4.86 -1.12
C LYS A 282 -3.63 4.46 -2.57
N MET A 283 -2.65 4.55 -3.46
CA MET A 283 -2.78 4.11 -4.85
C MET A 283 -3.07 2.60 -4.93
N LYS A 284 -2.33 1.79 -4.17
CA LYS A 284 -2.54 0.33 -4.09
C LYS A 284 -3.93 -0.02 -3.54
N LYS A 285 -4.43 0.74 -2.57
CA LYS A 285 -5.80 0.58 -2.07
C LYS A 285 -6.83 0.80 -3.18
N TYR A 286 -6.71 1.89 -3.95
CA TYR A 286 -7.60 2.13 -5.10
C TYR A 286 -7.51 1.05 -6.17
N MET A 287 -6.30 0.53 -6.47
CA MET A 287 -6.14 -0.58 -7.42
C MET A 287 -6.86 -1.84 -6.93
N ASN A 288 -6.73 -2.18 -5.65
CA ASN A 288 -7.40 -3.36 -5.08
C ASN A 288 -8.93 -3.20 -5.09
N GLU A 289 -9.45 -2.03 -4.72
CA GLU A 289 -10.88 -1.71 -4.80
C GLU A 289 -11.40 -1.82 -6.25
N ALA A 290 -10.62 -1.31 -7.22
CA ALA A 290 -10.97 -1.40 -8.63
C ALA A 290 -11.02 -2.86 -9.11
N SER A 291 -10.05 -3.70 -8.74
CA SER A 291 -10.07 -5.13 -9.08
C SER A 291 -11.28 -5.87 -8.51
N GLN A 292 -11.70 -5.54 -7.28
CA GLN A 292 -12.91 -6.14 -6.68
C GLN A 292 -14.18 -5.73 -7.44
N HIS A 293 -14.31 -4.45 -7.78
CA HIS A 293 -15.44 -3.96 -8.56
C HIS A 293 -15.44 -4.48 -9.99
N LEU A 294 -14.26 -4.72 -10.57
CA LEU A 294 -14.10 -5.28 -11.91
C LEU A 294 -14.64 -6.72 -11.97
N ALA A 295 -14.28 -7.56 -10.99
CA ALA A 295 -14.80 -8.92 -10.91
C ALA A 295 -16.33 -8.95 -10.85
N MET A 296 -16.93 -8.07 -10.03
CA MET A 296 -18.39 -7.96 -9.95
C MET A 296 -18.99 -7.41 -11.24
N TYR A 297 -18.38 -6.39 -11.85
CA TYR A 297 -18.84 -5.81 -13.11
C TYR A 297 -18.87 -6.85 -14.23
N ASN A 298 -17.82 -7.67 -14.36
CA ASN A 298 -17.75 -8.72 -15.37
C ASN A 298 -18.88 -9.74 -15.17
N LYS A 299 -19.15 -10.15 -13.93
CA LYS A 299 -20.27 -11.05 -13.58
C LYS A 299 -21.62 -10.44 -13.97
N MET A 300 -21.84 -9.16 -13.67
CA MET A 300 -23.06 -8.45 -14.06
C MET A 300 -23.18 -8.34 -15.58
N TRP A 301 -22.08 -8.02 -16.27
CA TRP A 301 -22.05 -7.91 -17.73
C TRP A 301 -22.37 -9.24 -18.41
N GLU A 302 -21.79 -10.36 -17.97
CA GLU A 302 -22.08 -11.70 -18.51
C GLU A 302 -23.57 -12.06 -18.34
N SER A 303 -24.13 -11.83 -17.15
CA SER A 303 -25.55 -12.10 -16.85
C SER A 303 -26.48 -11.23 -17.69
N LEU A 304 -26.19 -9.92 -17.81
CA LEU A 304 -26.99 -8.99 -18.62
C LEU A 304 -26.91 -9.32 -20.12
N LYS A 305 -25.74 -9.72 -20.62
CA LYS A 305 -25.54 -10.13 -22.01
C LYS A 305 -26.35 -11.38 -22.37
N GLU A 306 -26.54 -12.30 -21.42
CA GLU A 306 -27.38 -13.48 -21.61
C GLU A 306 -28.88 -13.19 -21.47
N GLY A 307 -29.28 -11.94 -21.17
CA GLY A 307 -30.67 -11.52 -20.98
C GLY A 307 -31.23 -11.91 -19.61
N GLU A 308 -30.37 -12.18 -18.62
CA GLU A 308 -30.81 -12.52 -17.27
C GLU A 308 -31.26 -11.29 -16.49
N THR A 309 -32.17 -11.49 -15.54
CA THR A 309 -32.72 -10.45 -14.66
C THR A 309 -32.13 -10.48 -13.24
N THR A 310 -31.06 -11.27 -13.03
CA THR A 310 -30.38 -11.43 -11.75
C THR A 310 -29.81 -10.10 -11.25
N TYR A 311 -29.27 -9.30 -12.17
CA TYR A 311 -28.70 -7.98 -11.87
C TYR A 311 -29.42 -6.88 -12.64
N SER A 312 -29.50 -5.70 -12.03
CA SER A 312 -30.04 -4.50 -12.69
C SER A 312 -29.01 -3.85 -13.60
N LEU A 313 -29.44 -3.43 -14.80
CA LEU A 313 -28.65 -2.64 -15.73
C LEU A 313 -28.18 -1.31 -15.10
N GLU A 314 -29.03 -0.67 -14.28
CA GLU A 314 -28.71 0.58 -13.58
C GLU A 314 -27.58 0.38 -12.55
N ASP A 315 -27.60 -0.76 -11.84
CA ASP A 315 -26.56 -1.10 -10.87
C ASP A 315 -25.22 -1.36 -11.59
N ALA A 316 -25.25 -2.02 -12.76
CA ALA A 316 -24.07 -2.25 -13.58
C ALA A 316 -23.49 -0.93 -14.12
N GLN A 317 -24.34 -0.02 -14.59
CA GLN A 317 -23.95 1.32 -15.02
C GLN A 317 -23.33 2.12 -13.87
N SER A 318 -23.94 2.07 -12.69
CA SER A 318 -23.42 2.73 -11.48
C SER A 318 -22.05 2.19 -11.08
N LEU A 319 -21.85 0.86 -11.15
CA LEU A 319 -20.57 0.21 -10.88
C LEU A 319 -19.50 0.62 -11.91
N ARG A 320 -19.87 0.73 -13.19
CA ARG A 320 -18.99 1.24 -14.26
C ARG A 320 -18.50 2.66 -13.99
N VAL A 321 -19.37 3.55 -13.51
CA VAL A 321 -19.00 4.93 -13.12
C VAL A 321 -18.05 4.92 -11.91
N LYS A 322 -18.30 4.08 -10.90
CA LYS A 322 -17.39 3.92 -9.75
C LYS A 322 -15.99 3.45 -10.19
N LEU A 323 -15.91 2.47 -11.10
CA LEU A 323 -14.66 1.99 -11.69
C LEU A 323 -13.89 3.12 -12.41
N ALA A 324 -14.59 3.92 -13.21
CA ALA A 324 -13.98 5.09 -13.87
C ALA A 324 -13.39 6.07 -12.84
N LYS A 325 -14.10 6.31 -11.72
CA LYS A 325 -13.62 7.21 -10.67
C LYS A 325 -12.39 6.69 -9.95
N LEU A 326 -12.33 5.39 -9.69
CA LEU A 326 -11.12 4.74 -9.14
C LEU A 326 -9.94 4.87 -10.11
N GLY A 327 -10.18 4.69 -11.41
CA GLY A 327 -9.18 4.92 -12.45
C GLY A 327 -8.59 6.33 -12.43
N GLU A 328 -9.43 7.36 -12.32
CA GLU A 328 -8.98 8.76 -12.16
C GLU A 328 -8.11 8.96 -10.92
N ASN A 329 -8.51 8.36 -9.78
CA ASN A 329 -7.78 8.47 -8.52
C ASN A 329 -6.40 7.79 -8.60
N ILE A 330 -6.31 6.64 -9.27
CA ILE A 330 -5.05 5.93 -9.52
C ILE A 330 -4.13 6.77 -10.40
N ASP A 331 -4.63 7.32 -11.52
CA ASP A 331 -3.86 8.19 -12.41
C ASP A 331 -3.35 9.44 -11.67
N ALA A 332 -4.23 10.13 -10.94
CA ALA A 332 -3.88 11.32 -10.18
C ALA A 332 -2.83 11.04 -9.09
N THR A 333 -2.97 9.93 -8.37
CA THR A 333 -2.02 9.56 -7.31
C THR A 333 -0.67 9.15 -7.89
N SER A 334 -0.64 8.36 -8.96
CA SER A 334 0.61 7.97 -9.65
C SER A 334 1.37 9.17 -10.22
N LYS A 335 0.67 10.18 -10.75
CA LYS A 335 1.26 11.45 -11.19
C LYS A 335 1.86 12.25 -10.03
N ARG A 336 1.17 12.30 -8.89
CA ARG A 336 1.71 12.96 -7.68
C ARG A 336 3.00 12.29 -7.21
N ILE A 337 3.07 10.96 -7.22
CA ILE A 337 4.27 10.19 -6.89
C ILE A 337 5.43 10.57 -7.83
N LEU A 338 5.19 10.64 -9.14
CA LEU A 338 6.21 11.03 -10.10
C LEU A 338 6.75 12.45 -9.84
N VAL A 339 5.87 13.40 -9.53
CA VAL A 339 6.26 14.80 -9.22
C VAL A 339 7.10 14.91 -7.95
N LEU A 340 6.92 14.02 -6.97
CA LEU A 340 7.76 14.01 -5.76
C LEU A 340 9.24 13.76 -6.10
N GLY A 341 9.54 13.00 -7.15
CA GLY A 341 10.92 12.75 -7.60
C GLY A 341 11.62 13.94 -8.26
N VAL A 342 10.86 14.95 -8.69
CA VAL A 342 11.39 16.13 -9.40
C VAL A 342 11.69 17.28 -8.42
N LYS A 343 11.13 17.26 -7.20
CA LYS A 343 11.10 18.40 -6.28
C LYS A 343 12.22 18.47 -5.23
N LYS A 344 13.27 17.63 -5.30
CA LYS A 344 14.42 17.76 -4.38
C LYS A 344 15.45 18.75 -4.94
N ASP A 345 15.66 19.84 -4.22
CA ASP A 345 16.65 20.87 -4.51
C ASP A 345 18.08 20.32 -4.61
N ALA A 346 18.91 21.08 -5.34
CA ALA A 346 20.24 20.77 -5.88
C ALA A 346 21.37 20.49 -4.87
N THR A 347 21.09 19.92 -3.71
CA THR A 347 22.09 19.59 -2.67
C THR A 347 22.37 18.10 -2.50
N ASP A 348 21.55 17.21 -3.06
CA ASP A 348 21.76 15.76 -3.02
C ASP A 348 22.55 15.27 -4.25
N SER A 349 23.48 14.34 -4.03
CA SER A 349 24.32 13.72 -5.07
C SER A 349 23.46 13.25 -6.26
N GLN A 350 23.76 13.72 -7.48
CA GLN A 350 23.02 13.46 -8.72
C GLN A 350 22.60 11.99 -8.95
N GLU A 351 23.38 11.02 -8.44
CA GLU A 351 23.09 9.58 -8.58
C GLU A 351 21.90 9.09 -7.74
N ALA A 352 21.72 9.61 -6.51
CA ALA A 352 20.62 9.22 -5.63
C ALA A 352 19.27 9.74 -6.14
N LEU A 353 19.29 10.96 -6.70
CA LEU A 353 18.14 11.57 -7.38
C LEU A 353 17.69 10.73 -8.59
N GLY A 354 18.64 10.13 -9.32
CA GLY A 354 18.34 9.27 -10.48
C GLY A 354 17.65 7.95 -10.11
N GLN A 355 18.07 7.30 -9.01
CA GLN A 355 17.46 6.04 -8.56
C GLN A 355 16.04 6.24 -8.00
N GLU A 356 15.84 7.31 -7.22
CA GLU A 356 14.54 7.66 -6.66
C GLU A 356 13.53 8.03 -7.76
N LEU A 357 13.94 8.86 -8.72
CA LEU A 357 13.12 9.21 -9.88
C LEU A 357 12.76 7.98 -10.72
N ARG A 358 13.72 7.08 -10.96
CA ARG A 358 13.47 5.82 -11.68
C ARG A 358 12.44 4.94 -10.98
N LEU A 359 12.50 4.84 -9.65
CA LEU A 359 11.50 4.10 -8.87
C LEU A 359 10.10 4.70 -9.08
N TYR A 360 9.97 6.02 -9.02
CA TYR A 360 8.67 6.69 -9.19
C TYR A 360 8.14 6.57 -10.62
N GLN A 361 9.01 6.57 -11.62
CA GLN A 361 8.65 6.24 -13.01
C GLN A 361 8.12 4.80 -13.10
N MET A 362 8.78 3.82 -12.48
CA MET A 362 8.30 2.43 -12.46
C MET A 362 6.92 2.30 -11.81
N VAL A 363 6.69 3.02 -10.70
CA VAL A 363 5.37 3.06 -10.04
C VAL A 363 4.31 3.64 -10.98
N ARG A 364 4.62 4.73 -11.69
CA ARG A 364 3.73 5.35 -12.67
C ARG A 364 3.43 4.40 -13.84
N THR A 365 4.45 3.73 -14.38
CA THR A 365 4.29 2.75 -15.46
C THR A 365 3.39 1.59 -15.01
N SER A 366 3.62 1.04 -13.82
CA SER A 366 2.78 -0.04 -13.27
C SER A 366 1.32 0.39 -13.12
N ALA A 367 1.06 1.60 -12.63
CA ALA A 367 -0.30 2.14 -12.56
C ALA A 367 -0.94 2.31 -13.95
N MET A 368 -0.17 2.77 -14.95
CA MET A 368 -0.66 2.91 -16.32
C MET A 368 -0.97 1.56 -16.98
N ILE A 369 -0.15 0.54 -16.75
CA ILE A 369 -0.40 -0.82 -17.26
C ILE A 369 -1.73 -1.33 -16.70
N PHE A 370 -1.93 -1.25 -15.39
CA PHE A 370 -3.20 -1.63 -14.75
C PHE A 370 -4.40 -0.88 -15.36
N LEU A 371 -4.31 0.44 -15.53
CA LEU A 371 -5.39 1.23 -16.12
C LEU A 371 -5.70 0.81 -17.57
N LYS A 372 -4.67 0.46 -18.35
CA LYS A 372 -4.82 0.04 -19.75
C LYS A 372 -5.41 -1.36 -19.84
N GLU A 373 -4.89 -2.32 -19.09
CA GLU A 373 -5.24 -3.74 -19.20
C GLU A 373 -6.57 -4.07 -18.53
N GLU A 374 -6.94 -3.37 -17.46
CA GLU A 374 -8.10 -3.73 -16.63
C GLU A 374 -9.29 -2.77 -16.80
N LEU A 375 -9.05 -1.46 -16.98
CA LEU A 375 -10.13 -0.47 -17.01
C LEU A 375 -10.47 0.04 -18.42
N LEU A 376 -9.51 0.11 -19.33
CA LEU A 376 -9.76 0.55 -20.72
C LEU A 376 -10.25 -0.59 -21.63
N THR A 377 -10.08 -1.84 -21.22
CA THR A 377 -10.55 -3.07 -21.90
C THR A 377 -11.96 -3.49 -21.46
N LEU A 378 -12.60 -2.72 -20.58
CA LEU A 378 -13.94 -2.99 -20.08
C LEU A 378 -14.94 -3.14 -21.23
N GLN A 379 -15.64 -4.27 -21.24
CA GLN A 379 -16.71 -4.51 -22.22
C GLN A 379 -17.86 -3.52 -22.01
N PRO A 380 -18.45 -2.97 -23.09
CA PRO A 380 -19.59 -2.08 -22.97
C PRO A 380 -20.84 -2.87 -22.52
N LEU A 381 -21.63 -2.26 -21.63
CA LEU A 381 -22.96 -2.78 -21.29
C LEU A 381 -23.92 -2.61 -22.48
N PRO A 382 -24.89 -3.53 -22.65
CA PRO A 382 -25.95 -3.36 -23.64
C PRO A 382 -26.76 -2.09 -23.35
N SER A 383 -27.30 -1.48 -24.40
CA SER A 383 -28.29 -0.42 -24.28
C SER A 383 -29.58 -0.94 -23.64
N VAL A 384 -30.46 -0.04 -23.19
CA VAL A 384 -31.76 -0.45 -22.62
C VAL A 384 -32.56 -1.24 -23.65
N GLU A 385 -32.58 -0.77 -24.90
CA GLU A 385 -33.27 -1.41 -26.02
C GLU A 385 -32.66 -2.78 -26.37
N GLU A 386 -31.33 -2.87 -26.46
CA GLU A 386 -30.63 -4.14 -26.70
C GLU A 386 -30.89 -5.14 -25.57
N TYR A 387 -30.91 -4.68 -24.32
CA TYR A 387 -31.15 -5.52 -23.17
C TYR A 387 -32.59 -6.06 -23.15
N GLU A 388 -33.58 -5.25 -23.52
CA GLU A 388 -34.98 -5.71 -23.68
C GLU A 388 -35.09 -6.80 -24.76
N VAL A 389 -34.41 -6.65 -25.90
CA VAL A 389 -34.37 -7.68 -26.95
C VAL A 389 -33.74 -8.97 -26.42
N LEU A 390 -32.62 -8.89 -25.71
CA LEU A 390 -31.95 -10.06 -25.12
C LEU A 390 -32.84 -10.77 -24.08
N GLN A 391 -33.60 -10.01 -23.29
CA GLN A 391 -34.58 -10.57 -22.36
C GLN A 391 -35.70 -11.32 -23.09
N GLU A 392 -36.27 -10.74 -24.15
CA GLU A 392 -37.29 -11.40 -24.96
C GLU A 392 -36.78 -12.68 -25.63
N GLU A 393 -35.59 -12.65 -26.20
CA GLU A 393 -34.95 -13.83 -26.80
C GLU A 393 -34.73 -14.93 -25.78
N ARG A 394 -34.27 -14.58 -24.58
CA ARG A 394 -34.11 -15.53 -23.48
C ARG A 394 -35.46 -16.11 -23.04
N GLN A 395 -36.49 -15.29 -22.91
CA GLN A 395 -37.84 -15.73 -22.56
C GLN A 395 -38.37 -16.75 -23.57
N LYS A 396 -38.23 -16.47 -24.87
CA LYS A 396 -38.58 -17.41 -25.95
C LYS A 396 -37.78 -18.72 -25.87
N ARG A 397 -36.48 -18.65 -25.59
CA ARG A 397 -35.62 -19.85 -25.40
C ARG A 397 -36.11 -20.71 -24.23
N ILE A 398 -36.52 -20.09 -23.12
CA ILE A 398 -37.02 -20.80 -21.94
C ILE A 398 -38.39 -21.42 -22.21
N GLU A 399 -39.31 -20.68 -22.81
CA GLU A 399 -40.64 -21.18 -23.19
C GLU A 399 -40.55 -22.36 -24.16
N ALA A 400 -39.68 -22.27 -25.18
CA ALA A 400 -39.43 -23.37 -26.11
C ALA A 400 -38.88 -24.62 -25.39
N ARG A 401 -37.98 -24.43 -24.41
CA ARG A 401 -37.46 -25.53 -23.60
C ARG A 401 -38.55 -26.18 -22.75
N ILE A 402 -39.38 -25.39 -22.07
CA ILE A 402 -40.50 -25.90 -21.25
C ILE A 402 -41.51 -26.64 -22.13
N ALA A 403 -41.86 -26.08 -23.29
CA ALA A 403 -42.77 -26.73 -24.23
C ALA A 403 -42.21 -28.07 -24.73
N TYR A 404 -40.90 -28.14 -25.01
CA TYR A 404 -40.22 -29.38 -25.39
C TYR A 404 -40.20 -30.41 -24.25
N GLU A 405 -39.93 -29.98 -23.02
CA GLU A 405 -39.97 -30.84 -21.82
C GLU A 405 -41.39 -31.39 -21.59
N TRP A 406 -42.43 -30.57 -21.73
CA TRP A 406 -43.84 -31.02 -21.67
C TRP A 406 -44.20 -32.01 -22.79
N GLN A 407 -43.73 -31.78 -24.03
CA GLN A 407 -43.94 -32.72 -25.15
C GLN A 407 -43.32 -34.09 -24.87
N LEU A 408 -42.09 -34.12 -24.34
CA LEU A 408 -41.43 -35.37 -23.95
C LEU A 408 -42.18 -36.09 -22.83
N GLU A 409 -42.68 -35.36 -21.84
CA GLU A 409 -43.46 -35.95 -20.75
C GLU A 409 -44.79 -36.54 -21.27
N GLU A 410 -45.47 -35.84 -22.18
CA GLU A 410 -46.71 -36.31 -22.81
C GLU A 410 -46.47 -37.56 -23.68
N GLU A 411 -45.40 -37.59 -24.47
CA GLU A 411 -45.00 -38.76 -25.26
C GLU A 411 -44.66 -39.96 -24.35
N GLN A 412 -43.97 -39.72 -23.22
CA GLN A 412 -43.72 -40.75 -22.21
C GLN A 412 -45.00 -41.21 -21.50
N ARG A 413 -46.03 -40.38 -21.38
CA ARG A 413 -47.33 -40.72 -20.79
C ARG A 413 -48.21 -41.54 -21.73
N GLU A 414 -48.07 -41.34 -23.04
CA GLU A 414 -48.80 -42.07 -24.09
C GLU A 414 -48.18 -43.44 -24.44
N LYS A 415 -46.85 -43.59 -24.34
CA LYS A 415 -46.15 -44.88 -24.55
C LYS A 415 -46.72 -46.07 -23.72
N PRO A 416 -47.03 -45.93 -22.42
CA PRO A 416 -47.69 -46.98 -21.62
C PRO A 416 -49.15 -47.24 -21.99
N LYS A 417 -49.87 -46.27 -22.58
CA LYS A 417 -51.28 -46.44 -22.98
C LYS A 417 -51.40 -47.23 -24.29
N GLU A 418 -50.44 -47.08 -25.20
CA GLU A 418 -50.32 -47.93 -26.39
C GLU A 418 -49.87 -49.35 -26.04
N GLN A 419 -48.97 -49.51 -25.07
CA GLN A 419 -48.55 -50.84 -24.59
C GLN A 419 -49.66 -51.55 -23.79
N ARG A 420 -50.49 -50.82 -23.01
CA ARG A 420 -51.66 -51.37 -22.28
C ARG A 420 -52.84 -51.80 -23.16
N LYS A 421 -52.88 -51.41 -24.43
CA LYS A 421 -53.86 -51.94 -25.40
C LYS A 421 -53.50 -53.33 -25.94
N LYS A 422 -52.31 -53.84 -25.65
CA LYS A 422 -51.81 -55.09 -26.25
C LYS A 422 -51.74 -56.29 -25.31
N ASP A 423 -51.71 -56.09 -23.99
CA ASP A 423 -51.58 -57.21 -23.05
C ASP A 423 -52.64 -57.14 -21.95
N THR A 424 -53.66 -58.01 -22.06
CA THR A 424 -54.51 -58.43 -20.94
C THR A 424 -53.93 -59.75 -20.42
N TRP A 425 -53.95 -59.95 -19.10
CA TRP A 425 -53.52 -61.13 -18.30
C TRP A 425 -52.06 -61.15 -17.82
N ASN A 426 -51.78 -60.59 -16.63
CA ASN A 426 -51.73 -61.36 -15.37
C ASN A 426 -51.27 -60.50 -14.18
N LEU A 427 -51.81 -60.87 -13.02
CA LEU A 427 -51.56 -60.35 -11.67
C LEU A 427 -50.19 -60.82 -11.16
N ASP A 428 -49.36 -59.97 -10.55
CA ASP A 428 -49.24 -59.84 -9.08
C ASP A 428 -47.96 -59.11 -8.60
N SER A 429 -48.08 -58.54 -7.39
CA SER A 429 -47.03 -58.18 -6.42
C SER A 429 -46.21 -56.89 -6.56
N SER A 430 -46.38 -56.02 -5.55
CA SER A 430 -45.47 -54.91 -5.15
C SER A 430 -44.19 -55.42 -4.48
N PRO A 431 -43.11 -54.62 -4.41
CA PRO A 431 -42.91 -53.84 -3.19
C PRO A 431 -42.29 -52.42 -3.35
N SER A 432 -42.44 -51.68 -2.25
CA SER A 432 -42.00 -50.31 -1.94
C SER A 432 -40.49 -50.07 -1.99
N LEU A 433 -40.07 -48.93 -2.56
CA LEU A 433 -38.80 -48.28 -2.21
C LEU A 433 -38.94 -46.75 -2.11
N LYS A 434 -38.27 -46.21 -1.09
CA LYS A 434 -38.39 -44.88 -0.50
C LYS A 434 -37.66 -43.82 -1.34
N THR A 435 -38.33 -42.69 -1.60
CA THR A 435 -37.71 -41.48 -2.15
C THR A 435 -36.95 -40.74 -1.05
N SER A 436 -35.62 -40.74 -1.15
CA SER A 436 -34.72 -39.90 -0.36
C SER A 436 -34.79 -38.45 -0.86
N GLN A 437 -35.29 -37.55 -0.02
CA GLN A 437 -35.19 -36.11 -0.21
C GLN A 437 -33.71 -35.71 -0.23
N ALA A 438 -33.26 -35.14 -1.35
CA ALA A 438 -31.96 -34.50 -1.42
C ALA A 438 -32.02 -33.20 -0.60
N GLN A 439 -31.34 -33.19 0.56
CA GLN A 439 -31.07 -31.97 1.30
C GLN A 439 -30.11 -31.10 0.52
N VAL A 440 -30.55 -29.90 0.18
CA VAL A 440 -29.70 -28.82 -0.31
C VAL A 440 -28.78 -28.39 0.84
N ILE A 441 -27.49 -28.67 0.72
CA ILE A 441 -26.46 -28.19 1.64
C ILE A 441 -26.16 -26.73 1.27
N VAL A 442 -26.63 -25.80 2.10
CA VAL A 442 -26.24 -24.39 2.05
C VAL A 442 -24.84 -24.26 2.63
N THR A 443 -23.83 -24.01 1.78
CA THR A 443 -22.50 -23.63 2.21
C THR A 443 -22.51 -22.19 2.72
N GLN A 444 -22.25 -22.04 4.01
CA GLN A 444 -22.22 -20.79 4.75
C GLN A 444 -21.01 -19.94 4.31
N SER A 445 -21.19 -19.03 3.35
CA SER A 445 -20.24 -17.96 3.06
C SER A 445 -20.48 -16.77 4.00
N GLN A 446 -19.41 -16.03 4.31
CA GLN A 446 -19.38 -14.94 5.30
C GLN A 446 -20.51 -13.94 5.08
N GLY A 447 -21.47 -13.91 6.01
CA GLY A 447 -22.69 -13.11 5.88
C GLY A 447 -22.41 -11.62 6.03
N TRP A 448 -22.80 -10.85 5.00
CA TRP A 448 -23.05 -9.43 5.14
C TRP A 448 -24.28 -9.21 6.02
N GLY A 449 -24.19 -8.31 7.00
CA GLY A 449 -25.27 -7.95 7.91
C GLY A 449 -25.55 -6.45 7.80
N PRO A 450 -26.81 -6.02 7.61
CA PRO A 450 -27.15 -4.59 7.57
C PRO A 450 -26.79 -3.92 8.91
N SER A 451 -26.32 -2.68 8.86
CA SER A 451 -26.06 -1.89 10.08
C SER A 451 -27.41 -1.40 10.58
N HIS A 452 -27.71 -1.57 11.87
CA HIS A 452 -28.96 -1.18 12.53
C HIS A 452 -29.62 0.07 11.91
N ILE A 453 -30.50 -0.16 10.93
CA ILE A 453 -31.37 0.89 10.39
C ILE A 453 -32.38 1.11 11.50
N THR A 454 -32.35 2.28 12.12
CA THR A 454 -33.44 2.71 13.01
C THR A 454 -34.70 2.71 12.15
N PRO A 455 -35.70 1.88 12.47
CA PRO A 455 -36.89 1.78 11.64
C PRO A 455 -37.52 3.17 11.56
N ILE A 456 -37.69 3.67 10.35
CA ILE A 456 -38.57 4.80 10.10
C ILE A 456 -39.96 4.26 10.46
N MET A 457 -40.45 4.60 11.66
CA MET A 457 -41.78 4.23 12.13
C MET A 457 -42.83 4.91 11.25
N SER A 458 -43.12 4.33 10.09
CA SER A 458 -44.36 4.61 9.35
C SER A 458 -45.48 3.79 9.98
N SER A 459 -46.53 4.47 10.43
CA SER A 459 -47.71 3.90 11.11
C SER A 459 -48.61 3.06 10.17
N SER A 460 -48.04 2.06 9.51
CA SER A 460 -48.76 1.08 8.71
C SER A 460 -49.08 -0.13 9.61
N MET A 461 -50.36 -0.43 9.80
CA MET A 461 -50.84 -1.53 10.65
C MET A 461 -50.58 -2.94 10.08
N ASP A 462 -49.97 -3.05 8.89
CA ASP A 462 -49.74 -4.32 8.20
C ASP A 462 -48.28 -4.79 8.30
N PRO A 463 -47.99 -5.95 8.94
CA PRO A 463 -46.64 -6.46 9.13
C PRO A 463 -45.92 -6.78 7.81
N ILE A 464 -46.66 -7.09 6.73
CA ILE A 464 -46.06 -7.37 5.43
C ILE A 464 -45.53 -6.07 4.80
N ILE A 465 -46.26 -4.96 4.94
CA ILE A 465 -45.83 -3.65 4.43
C ILE A 465 -44.58 -3.16 5.18
N GLU A 466 -44.51 -3.39 6.49
CA GLU A 466 -43.31 -3.09 7.29
C GLU A 466 -42.10 -3.89 6.81
N GLN A 467 -42.28 -5.20 6.57
CA GLN A 467 -41.22 -6.06 6.05
C GLN A 467 -40.75 -5.62 4.64
N MET A 468 -41.67 -5.20 3.76
CA MET A 468 -41.30 -4.59 2.47
C MET A 468 -40.46 -3.32 2.65
N SER A 469 -40.82 -2.46 3.61
CA SER A 469 -40.07 -1.24 3.93
C SER A 469 -38.64 -1.56 4.40
N ASN A 470 -38.51 -2.54 5.28
CA ASN A 470 -37.22 -3.01 5.80
C ASN A 470 -36.33 -3.59 4.68
N LEU A 471 -36.90 -4.43 3.80
CA LEU A 471 -36.16 -4.96 2.65
C LEU A 471 -35.67 -3.85 1.72
N ARG A 472 -36.50 -2.83 1.44
CA ARG A 472 -36.06 -1.65 0.65
C ARG A 472 -34.89 -0.91 1.29
N ALA A 473 -34.91 -0.77 2.61
CA ALA A 473 -33.82 -0.14 3.35
C ALA A 473 -32.52 -0.95 3.27
N TYR A 474 -32.60 -2.29 3.40
CA TYR A 474 -31.45 -3.18 3.24
C TYR A 474 -30.90 -3.21 1.83
N ILE A 475 -31.76 -3.20 0.79
CA ILE A 475 -31.33 -3.09 -0.61
C ILE A 475 -30.52 -1.80 -0.81
N LYS A 476 -31.02 -0.67 -0.28
CA LYS A 476 -30.30 0.61 -0.36
C LYS A 476 -28.93 0.54 0.31
N GLN A 477 -28.83 -0.13 1.45
CA GLN A 477 -27.55 -0.32 2.13
C GLN A 477 -26.61 -1.23 1.35
N ALA A 478 -27.08 -2.38 0.87
CA ALA A 478 -26.27 -3.30 0.08
C ALA A 478 -25.72 -2.64 -1.20
N ARG A 479 -26.51 -1.79 -1.86
CA ARG A 479 -26.03 -0.94 -2.98
C ARG A 479 -24.93 0.03 -2.58
N ALA A 480 -25.06 0.67 -1.41
CA ALA A 480 -24.04 1.58 -0.88
C ALA A 480 -22.73 0.84 -0.59
N ASP A 481 -22.82 -0.40 -0.10
CA ASP A 481 -21.68 -1.27 0.21
C ASP A 481 -21.14 -2.03 -1.01
N CYS A 482 -21.69 -1.80 -2.21
CA CYS A 482 -21.36 -2.51 -3.46
C CYS A 482 -21.55 -4.04 -3.36
N LYS A 483 -22.50 -4.49 -2.54
CA LYS A 483 -22.85 -5.89 -2.28
C LYS A 483 -23.99 -6.34 -3.21
N TYR A 484 -23.66 -6.44 -4.50
CA TYR A 484 -24.66 -6.61 -5.56
C TYR A 484 -25.28 -8.01 -5.62
N ASP A 485 -24.60 -9.04 -5.13
CA ASP A 485 -25.19 -10.38 -4.97
C ASP A 485 -26.29 -10.38 -3.88
N GLU A 486 -26.04 -9.65 -2.80
CA GLU A 486 -27.01 -9.42 -1.73
C GLU A 486 -28.16 -8.54 -2.20
N VAL A 487 -27.90 -7.51 -3.03
CA VAL A 487 -28.95 -6.71 -3.69
C VAL A 487 -29.86 -7.61 -4.52
N ALA A 488 -29.29 -8.45 -5.41
CA ALA A 488 -30.05 -9.36 -6.25
C ALA A 488 -30.97 -10.29 -5.42
N THR A 489 -30.43 -10.83 -4.33
CA THR A 489 -31.17 -11.70 -3.40
C THR A 489 -32.30 -10.95 -2.69
N LEU A 490 -32.02 -9.76 -2.16
CA LEU A 490 -33.01 -8.95 -1.44
C LEU A 490 -34.11 -8.43 -2.37
N GLU A 491 -33.79 -8.07 -3.61
CA GLU A 491 -34.77 -7.67 -4.62
C GLU A 491 -35.67 -8.83 -5.01
N ASN A 492 -35.13 -10.04 -5.14
CA ASN A 492 -35.95 -11.22 -5.38
C ASN A 492 -36.92 -11.48 -4.22
N ASN A 493 -36.44 -11.42 -2.98
CA ASN A 493 -37.29 -11.56 -1.79
C ASN A 493 -38.38 -10.48 -1.73
N LEU A 494 -38.06 -9.24 -2.13
CA LEU A 494 -39.04 -8.15 -2.19
C LEU A 494 -40.12 -8.41 -3.25
N ARG A 495 -39.74 -8.91 -4.43
CA ARG A 495 -40.71 -9.27 -5.49
C ARG A 495 -41.64 -10.40 -5.07
N GLU A 496 -41.11 -11.43 -4.40
CA GLU A 496 -41.91 -12.54 -3.87
C GLU A 496 -42.90 -12.04 -2.80
N LEU A 497 -42.44 -11.21 -1.87
CA LEU A 497 -43.30 -10.62 -0.83
C LEU A 497 -44.39 -9.72 -1.42
N GLN A 498 -44.06 -8.92 -2.45
CA GLN A 498 -45.02 -8.12 -3.18
C GLN A 498 -46.07 -8.98 -3.87
N SER A 499 -45.65 -10.04 -4.56
CA SER A 499 -46.57 -10.97 -5.26
C SER A 499 -47.51 -11.65 -4.27
N ALA A 500 -47.00 -12.12 -3.14
CA ALA A 500 -47.79 -12.72 -2.07
C ALA A 500 -48.81 -11.73 -1.47
N TYR A 501 -48.39 -10.48 -1.23
CA TYR A 501 -49.27 -9.43 -0.73
C TYR A 501 -50.41 -9.12 -1.70
N PHE A 502 -50.11 -9.00 -3.01
CA PHE A 502 -51.14 -8.78 -4.02
C PHE A 502 -52.11 -9.95 -4.12
N ALA A 503 -51.64 -11.20 -4.06
CA ALA A 503 -52.49 -12.38 -4.05
C ALA A 503 -53.44 -12.40 -2.83
N MET A 504 -52.92 -12.08 -1.63
CA MET A 504 -53.72 -12.03 -0.39
C MET A 504 -54.78 -10.91 -0.42
N LYS A 505 -54.47 -9.77 -1.04
CA LYS A 505 -55.43 -8.67 -1.20
C LYS A 505 -56.52 -9.01 -2.21
N GLN A 506 -56.19 -9.76 -3.27
CA GLN A 506 -57.15 -10.25 -4.25
C GLN A 506 -58.08 -11.33 -3.65
N SER A 507 -57.56 -12.26 -2.85
CA SER A 507 -58.40 -13.25 -2.16
C SER A 507 -59.36 -12.61 -1.17
N ASN A 508 -58.91 -11.63 -0.37
CA ASN A 508 -59.79 -10.89 0.55
C ASN A 508 -60.83 -10.01 -0.16
N SER A 509 -60.64 -9.69 -1.44
CA SER A 509 -61.61 -8.90 -2.22
C SER A 509 -62.65 -9.77 -2.96
N ASN A 510 -62.43 -11.09 -3.04
CA ASN A 510 -63.35 -12.05 -3.66
C ASN A 510 -64.26 -12.77 -2.65
N ASP A 511 -63.98 -12.64 -1.34
CA ASP A 511 -64.75 -13.24 -0.24
C ASP A 511 -65.71 -12.24 0.47
N GLY A 512 -65.93 -11.06 -0.10
CA GLY A 512 -66.90 -10.06 0.36
C GLY A 512 -67.82 -9.62 -0.76
#